data_AF-A0A7K0XLG4-F1
#
_entry.id   AF-A0A7K0XLG4-F1
#
_cell.length_a   1.000
_cell.length_b   1.000
_cell.length_c   1.000
_cell.angle_alpha   90.00
_cell.angle_beta   90.00
_cell.angle_gamma   90.00
#
_symmetry.space_group_name_H-M   'P 1'
#
loop_
_entity.id
_entity.type
_entity.pdbx_description
1 polymer ?
#
loop_
_entity_poly.entity_id
_entity_poly.type
_entity_poly.pdbx_seq_one_letter_code
_entity_poly.pdbx_strand_id
1 'polypeptide(L)'
;GKWIVNGKELAVYFPNKVHQQLVSEPFRTVGAENEFDVIARINGGGTSGQAGALRLGVARALNEIDRDANRPSLKKAGFLARDARVIERKKYGLKKARKRSQYSKR
;
A
#
# COMPACT_ATOMS: atom_id res chain seq x y z
N GLY A 1 13.47 -13.01 6.81
CA GLY A 1 13.58 -12.24 5.56
C GLY A 1 14.07 -10.84 5.85
N LYS A 2 15.08 -10.38 5.13
CA LYS A 2 15.65 -9.03 5.22
C LYS A 2 14.86 -8.08 4.32
N TRP A 3 14.58 -6.89 4.83
CA TRP A 3 13.86 -5.85 4.10
C TRP A 3 14.75 -4.63 3.86
N ILE A 4 14.94 -4.28 2.59
CA ILE A 4 15.70 -3.10 2.16
C ILE A 4 14.80 -2.25 1.28
N VAL A 5 14.40 -1.07 1.77
CA VAL A 5 13.58 -0.10 1.03
C VAL A 5 14.44 1.14 0.75
N ASN A 6 14.72 1.43 -0.52
CA ASN A 6 15.57 2.55 -0.93
C ASN A 6 16.94 2.59 -0.20
N GLY A 7 17.54 1.41 0.03
CA GLY A 7 18.83 1.28 0.72
C GLY A 7 18.77 1.40 2.25
N LYS A 8 17.57 1.51 2.84
CA LYS A 8 17.36 1.57 4.30
C LYS A 8 16.58 0.35 4.78
N GLU A 9 16.73 0.00 6.05
CA GLU A 9 15.91 -1.05 6.67
C GLU A 9 14.44 -0.63 6.79
N LEU A 10 13.53 -1.60 6.81
CA LEU A 10 12.08 -1.36 6.91
C LEU A 10 11.70 -0.52 8.12
N ALA A 11 12.31 -0.78 9.28
CA ALA A 11 12.03 -0.05 10.52
C ALA A 11 12.47 1.42 10.46
N VAL A 12 13.56 1.70 9.72
CA VAL A 12 14.08 3.06 9.52
C VAL A 12 13.25 3.79 8.48
N TYR A 13 12.84 3.12 7.41
CA TYR A 13 12.06 3.73 6.33
C TYR A 13 10.60 3.98 6.74
N PHE A 14 9.99 3.03 7.46
CA PHE A 14 8.63 3.13 8.01
C PHE A 14 8.69 3.06 9.54
N PRO A 15 8.79 4.19 10.26
CA PRO A 15 8.88 4.18 11.72
C PRO A 15 7.58 3.72 12.40
N ASN A 16 6.43 3.87 11.73
CA ASN A 16 5.15 3.45 12.26
C ASN A 16 4.94 1.93 12.07
N LYS A 17 4.70 1.21 13.18
CA LYS A 17 4.43 -0.24 13.17
C LYS A 17 3.25 -0.63 12.29
N VAL A 18 2.24 0.22 12.16
CA VAL A 18 1.07 -0.05 11.30
C VAL A 18 1.49 -0.18 9.83
N HIS A 19 2.43 0.64 9.38
CA HIS A 19 2.93 0.55 8.00
C HIS A 19 3.80 -0.69 7.78
N GLN A 20 4.59 -1.07 8.78
CA GLN A 20 5.39 -2.31 8.72
C GLN A 20 4.48 -3.54 8.63
N GLN A 21 3.45 -3.61 9.48
CA GLN A 21 2.46 -4.70 9.47
C GLN A 21 1.71 -4.78 8.14
N LEU A 22 1.29 -3.64 7.60
CA LEU A 22 0.59 -3.57 6.32
C LEU A 22 1.44 -4.12 5.18
N VAL A 23 2.75 -3.86 5.20
CA VAL A 23 3.69 -4.34 4.17
C VAL A 23 3.95 -5.85 4.31
N SER A 24 3.97 -6.40 5.53
CA SER A 24 4.18 -7.83 5.78
C SER A 24 2.92 -8.70 5.63
N GLU A 25 1.74 -8.10 5.59
CA GLU A 25 0.43 -8.77 5.51
C GLU A 25 0.30 -9.84 4.40
N PRO A 26 0.81 -9.62 3.17
CA PRO A 26 0.75 -10.61 2.11
C PRO A 26 1.57 -11.88 2.42
N PHE A 27 2.73 -11.74 3.04
CA PHE A 27 3.57 -12.88 3.46
C PHE A 27 2.87 -13.72 4.52
N ARG A 28 2.26 -13.06 5.51
CA ARG A 28 1.48 -13.72 6.56
C ARG A 28 0.31 -14.51 6.01
N THR A 29 -0.32 -14.00 4.95
CA THR A 29 -1.49 -14.65 4.33
C THR A 29 -1.12 -15.91 3.56
N VAL A 30 0.09 -15.95 2.98
CA VAL A 30 0.62 -17.11 2.25
C VAL A 30 1.35 -18.08 3.19
N GLY A 31 1.71 -17.65 4.40
CA GLY A 31 2.49 -18.44 5.36
C GLY A 31 3.99 -18.41 5.10
N ALA A 32 4.45 -17.62 4.13
CA ALA A 32 5.85 -17.49 3.73
C ALA A 32 6.60 -16.41 4.54
N GLU A 33 6.31 -16.30 5.84
CA GLU A 33 6.99 -15.33 6.70
C GLU A 33 8.48 -15.70 6.81
N ASN A 34 9.34 -14.71 6.64
CA ASN A 34 10.79 -14.84 6.72
C ASN A 34 11.50 -15.67 5.65
N GLU A 35 10.79 -16.29 4.71
CA GLU A 35 11.38 -17.11 3.64
C GLU A 35 12.09 -16.28 2.56
N PHE A 36 11.64 -15.04 2.35
CA PHE A 36 12.13 -14.18 1.27
C PHE A 36 12.82 -12.92 1.78
N ASP A 37 13.81 -12.47 1.01
CA ASP A 37 14.40 -11.13 1.14
C ASP A 37 13.72 -10.16 0.16
N VAL A 38 13.41 -8.96 0.63
CA VAL A 38 12.69 -7.94 -0.14
C VAL A 38 13.57 -6.72 -0.34
N ILE A 39 13.87 -6.42 -1.61
CA ILE A 39 14.57 -5.20 -2.02
C ILE A 39 13.60 -4.36 -2.86
N ALA A 40 13.18 -3.21 -2.33
CA ALA A 40 12.21 -2.34 -2.98
C ALA A 40 12.78 -0.95 -3.28
N ARG A 41 12.42 -0.43 -4.46
CA ARG A 41 12.66 0.96 -4.85
C ARG A 41 11.33 1.68 -5.04
N ILE A 42 11.10 2.75 -4.30
CA ILE A 42 9.81 3.46 -4.28
C ILE A 42 10.05 4.96 -4.33
N ASN A 43 9.37 5.66 -5.22
CA ASN A 43 9.49 7.11 -5.39
C ASN A 43 8.11 7.77 -5.40
N GLY A 44 8.01 9.01 -4.90
CA GLY A 44 6.79 9.81 -4.88
C GLY A 44 5.79 9.43 -3.78
N GLY A 45 4.68 10.17 -3.68
CA GLY A 45 3.65 9.96 -2.67
C GLY A 45 4.09 10.31 -1.24
N GLY A 46 3.29 9.91 -0.26
CA GLY A 46 3.62 9.99 1.18
C GLY A 46 3.81 8.61 1.80
N THR A 47 4.23 8.55 3.06
CA THR A 47 4.58 7.31 3.78
C THR A 47 3.48 6.25 3.73
N SER A 48 2.24 6.62 4.03
CA SER A 48 1.09 5.70 3.99
C SER A 48 0.80 5.18 2.58
N GLY A 49 0.88 6.05 1.57
CA GLY A 49 0.70 5.66 0.16
C GLY A 49 1.81 4.73 -0.32
N GLN A 50 3.06 4.99 0.09
CA GLN A 50 4.20 4.13 -0.22
C GLN A 50 4.09 2.75 0.44
N ALA A 51 3.62 2.67 1.70
CA ALA A 51 3.38 1.39 2.36
C ALA A 51 2.32 0.56 1.60
N GLY A 52 1.22 1.19 1.17
CA GLY A 52 0.21 0.54 0.34
C GLY A 52 0.73 0.09 -1.03
N ALA A 53 1.58 0.91 -1.66
CA ALA A 53 2.21 0.56 -2.93
C ALA A 53 3.17 -0.63 -2.78
N LEU A 54 3.98 -0.66 -1.72
CA LEU A 54 4.88 -1.76 -1.41
C LEU A 54 4.12 -3.06 -1.16
N ARG A 55 3.02 -3.00 -0.40
CA ARG A 55 2.14 -4.17 -0.16
C ARG A 55 1.62 -4.77 -1.46
N LEU A 56 1.13 -3.94 -2.39
CA LEU A 56 0.66 -4.40 -3.69
C LEU A 56 1.80 -4.99 -4.53
N GLY A 57 2.99 -4.39 -4.50
CA GLY A 57 4.18 -4.90 -5.18
C GLY A 57 4.58 -6.28 -4.67
N VAL A 58 4.65 -6.44 -3.35
CA VAL A 58 4.96 -7.71 -2.68
C VAL A 58 3.92 -8.78 -3.03
N ALA A 59 2.62 -8.46 -2.94
CA ALA A 59 1.57 -9.41 -3.26
C ALA A 59 1.62 -9.89 -4.73
N ARG A 60 2.00 -9.01 -5.66
CA ARG A 60 2.17 -9.38 -7.08
C ARG A 60 3.40 -10.25 -7.28
N ALA A 61 4.52 -9.92 -6.64
CA ALA A 61 5.72 -10.75 -6.68
C ALA A 61 5.45 -12.16 -6.14
N LEU A 62 4.78 -12.29 -4.99
CA LEU A 62 4.40 -13.60 -4.43
C LEU A 62 3.48 -14.41 -5.36
N ASN A 63 2.58 -13.73 -6.07
CA ASN A 63 1.69 -14.35 -7.04
C ASN A 63 2.43 -14.78 -8.34
N GLU A 64 3.58 -14.20 -8.64
CA GLU A 64 4.42 -14.62 -9.78
C GLU A 64 5.30 -15.83 -9.45
N ILE A 65 5.69 -15.99 -8.16
CA ILE A 65 6.50 -17.13 -7.70
C ILE A 65 5.69 -18.44 -7.78
N ASP A 66 4.50 -18.46 -7.19
CA ASP A 66 3.59 -19.60 -7.25
C ASP A 66 2.15 -19.11 -7.45
N ARG A 67 1.70 -19.17 -8.70
CA ARG A 67 0.40 -18.64 -9.11
C ARG A 67 -0.76 -19.52 -8.66
N ASP A 68 -0.56 -20.83 -8.56
CA ASP A 68 -1.66 -21.75 -8.29
C ASP A 68 -1.93 -21.86 -6.79
N ALA A 69 -0.88 -21.84 -5.97
CA ALA A 69 -1.01 -21.85 -4.52
C ALA A 69 -1.38 -20.46 -3.94
N ASN A 70 -0.76 -19.37 -4.42
CA ASN A 70 -0.86 -18.07 -3.74
C ASN A 70 -2.02 -17.20 -4.24
N ARG A 71 -2.48 -17.39 -5.48
CA ARG A 71 -3.52 -16.54 -6.05
C ARG A 71 -4.86 -16.62 -5.32
N PRO A 72 -5.38 -17.80 -4.92
CA PRO A 72 -6.68 -17.88 -4.25
C PRO A 72 -6.71 -17.12 -2.91
N SER A 73 -5.67 -17.28 -2.09
CA SER A 73 -5.56 -16.62 -0.78
C SER A 73 -5.38 -15.11 -0.93
N LEU A 74 -4.46 -14.67 -1.79
CA LEU A 74 -4.18 -13.25 -2.03
C LEU A 74 -5.35 -12.52 -2.68
N LYS A 75 -6.09 -13.17 -3.59
CA LYS A 75 -7.28 -12.60 -4.22
C LYS A 75 -8.42 -12.46 -3.22
N LYS A 76 -8.65 -13.48 -2.38
CA LYS A 76 -9.69 -13.45 -1.34
C LYS A 76 -9.43 -12.37 -0.31
N ALA A 77 -8.17 -12.16 0.07
CA ALA A 77 -7.76 -11.10 0.98
C ALA A 77 -7.71 -9.69 0.34
N GLY A 78 -7.91 -9.58 -0.98
CA GLY A 78 -7.97 -8.30 -1.69
C GLY A 78 -6.62 -7.66 -2.00
N PHE A 79 -5.49 -8.36 -1.83
CA PHE A 79 -4.15 -7.78 -2.02
C PHE A 79 -3.75 -7.57 -3.48
N LEU A 80 -4.43 -8.23 -4.43
CA LEU A 80 -4.13 -8.10 -5.86
C LEU A 80 -4.82 -6.89 -6.53
N ALA A 81 -5.78 -6.26 -5.84
CA ALA A 81 -6.51 -5.11 -6.35
C ALA A 81 -5.76 -3.80 -6.09
N ARG A 82 -5.64 -2.95 -7.11
CA ARG A 82 -5.11 -1.59 -6.94
C ARG A 82 -6.19 -0.72 -6.31
N ASP A 83 -5.85 0.03 -5.26
CA ASP A 83 -6.71 1.07 -4.74
C ASP A 83 -6.86 2.21 -5.78
N ALA A 84 -8.09 2.44 -6.22
CA ALA A 84 -8.41 3.46 -7.22
C ALA A 84 -8.69 4.85 -6.61
N ARG A 85 -8.69 4.97 -5.28
CA ARG A 85 -8.98 6.24 -4.61
C ARG A 85 -7.85 7.24 -4.86
N VAL A 86 -8.21 8.40 -5.38
CA VAL A 86 -7.30 9.53 -5.65
C VAL A 86 -7.96 10.81 -5.14
N ILE A 87 -7.13 11.81 -4.80
CA ILE A 87 -7.62 13.12 -4.36
C ILE A 87 -8.46 13.74 -5.49
N GLU A 88 -9.73 14.04 -5.19
CA GLU A 88 -10.58 14.76 -6.13
C GLU A 88 -10.15 16.23 -6.24
N ARG A 89 -10.14 16.75 -7.47
CA ARG A 89 -9.81 18.16 -7.73
C ARG A 89 -10.79 19.12 -7.06
N LYS A 90 -10.31 20.33 -6.73
CA LYS A 90 -11.17 21.44 -6.31
C LYS A 90 -12.06 21.89 -7.48
N LYS A 91 -13.35 22.13 -7.21
CA LYS A 91 -14.30 22.72 -8.17
C LYS A 91 -14.40 24.24 -7.92
N TYR A 92 -14.62 25.01 -8.98
CA TYR A 92 -14.81 26.46 -8.85
C TYR A 92 -16.02 26.76 -7.95
N GLY A 93 -15.96 27.86 -7.20
CA GLY A 93 -16.99 28.22 -6.22
C GLY A 93 -17.02 27.38 -4.93
N LEU A 94 -16.26 26.28 -4.83
CA LEU A 94 -16.13 25.47 -3.61
C LEU A 94 -14.86 25.78 -2.83
N LYS A 95 -14.89 25.62 -1.50
CA LYS A 95 -13.72 25.76 -0.62
C LYS A 95 -12.73 24.58 -0.76
N LYS A 96 -13.23 23.37 -1.06
CA LYS A 96 -12.44 22.15 -1.35
C LYS A 96 -13.11 21.36 -2.49
N ALA A 97 -12.76 20.09 -2.69
CA ALA A 97 -13.39 19.23 -3.71
C ALA A 97 -14.92 19.17 -3.61
N ARG A 98 -15.46 19.09 -2.37
CA ARG A 98 -16.91 19.03 -2.11
C ARG A 98 -17.43 20.09 -1.12
N LYS A 99 -16.56 20.65 -0.27
CA LYS A 99 -16.96 21.60 0.79
C LYS A 99 -17.43 22.94 0.19
N ARG A 100 -18.70 23.28 0.40
CA ARG A 100 -19.29 24.58 0.04
C ARG A 100 -18.92 25.67 1.05
N SER A 101 -18.96 26.93 0.64
CA SER A 101 -19.04 28.06 1.57
C SER A 101 -20.38 28.01 2.33
N GLN A 102 -20.43 28.68 3.48
CA GLN A 102 -21.69 28.87 4.18
C GLN A 102 -22.61 29.72 3.29
N TYR A 103 -23.82 29.24 3.05
CA TYR A 103 -24.83 29.93 2.26
C TYR A 103 -25.71 30.79 3.18
N SER A 104 -25.92 32.05 2.83
CA SER A 104 -26.90 32.94 3.49
C SER A 104 -28.14 33.03 2.62
N LYS A 105 -29.32 32.76 3.20
CA LYS A 105 -30.63 32.79 2.54
C LYS A 105 -31.37 34.13 2.65
N ARG A 106 -30.86 35.05 3.48
CA ARG A 106 -31.52 36.30 3.82
C ARG A 106 -31.71 37.19 2.61
#